data_AF-A0A077PAJ1-F1
#
_entry.id   AF-A0A077PAJ1-F1
#
_cell.length_a   1.000
_cell.length_b   1.000
_cell.length_c   1.000
_cell.angle_alpha   90.00
_cell.angle_beta   90.00
_cell.angle_gamma   90.00
#
_symmetry.space_group_name_H-M   'P 1'
#
loop_
_entity.id
_entity.type
_entity.pdbx_description
1 polymer ?
#
loop_
_entity_poly.entity_id
_entity_poly.type
_entity_poly.pdbx_seq_one_letter_code
_entity_poly.pdbx_strand_id
1 'polypeptide(L)'
;MNDLTIQYMTQMGVAPFAETLATDLLPVDFVSKAIVALSLSNTDSQKNYHLFHPKGTDFTPVYKAIESTGYSIETISEEIWLEKLEQMVVGGYDVALGSLIHLYKEEALNIGDCTYNNEITINAIKASGFDFPNINVNTFTRMISYFMENKVSFKAKVE
;
A
#
# COMPACT_ATOMS: atom_id res chain seq x y z
N MET A 1 1.65 -4.39 -1.85
CA MET A 1 2.66 -3.36 -2.18
C MET A 1 2.81 -2.41 -0.98
N ASN A 2 4.03 -1.98 -0.62
CA ASN A 2 4.35 -1.35 0.67
C ASN A 2 4.86 0.10 0.53
N ASP A 3 5.07 0.81 1.64
CA ASP A 3 5.53 2.22 1.69
C ASP A 3 6.81 2.49 0.88
N LEU A 4 7.70 1.51 0.78
CA LEU A 4 8.92 1.59 -0.03
C LEU A 4 8.62 1.76 -1.52
N THR A 5 7.54 1.16 -2.01
CA THR A 5 7.19 1.25 -3.44
C THR A 5 6.74 2.66 -3.81
N ILE A 6 5.97 3.32 -2.93
CA ILE A 6 5.55 4.71 -3.09
C ILE A 6 6.77 5.65 -3.11
N GLN A 7 7.76 5.39 -2.26
CA GLN A 7 9.01 6.14 -2.24
C GLN A 7 9.77 6.04 -3.56
N TYR A 8 9.91 4.85 -4.14
CA TYR A 8 10.62 4.68 -5.42
C TYR A 8 9.87 5.25 -6.61
N MET A 9 8.55 5.10 -6.68
CA MET A 9 7.74 5.76 -7.71
C MET A 9 7.95 7.28 -7.69
N THR A 10 7.99 7.86 -6.49
CA THR A 10 8.24 9.29 -6.30
C THR A 10 9.67 9.69 -6.69
N GLN A 11 10.68 8.86 -6.37
CA GLN A 11 12.09 9.13 -6.72
C GLN A 11 12.37 9.00 -8.21
N MET A 12 11.78 8.02 -8.88
CA MET A 12 11.95 7.80 -10.32
C MET A 12 11.11 8.75 -11.17
N GLY A 13 10.10 9.38 -10.57
CA GLY A 13 9.10 10.18 -11.30
C GLY A 13 8.21 9.35 -12.23
N VAL A 14 8.27 8.03 -12.14
CA VAL A 14 7.48 7.09 -12.95
C VAL A 14 6.86 5.99 -12.09
N ALA A 15 5.67 5.55 -12.47
CA ALA A 15 4.97 4.44 -11.82
C ALA A 15 4.21 3.58 -12.84
N PRO A 16 3.87 2.32 -12.51
CA PRO A 16 2.93 1.53 -13.30
C PRO A 16 1.55 2.19 -13.37
N PHE A 17 0.70 1.77 -14.30
CA PHE A 17 -0.70 2.19 -14.32
C PHE A 17 -1.40 1.89 -12.99
N ALA A 18 -2.19 2.84 -12.48
CA ALA A 18 -2.71 2.77 -11.12
C ALA A 18 -3.66 1.60 -10.92
N GLU A 19 -4.47 1.33 -11.94
CA GLU A 19 -5.49 0.29 -12.03
C GLU A 19 -4.92 -1.13 -12.10
N THR A 20 -3.64 -1.30 -12.46
CA THR A 20 -2.97 -2.61 -12.46
C THR A 20 -2.44 -2.99 -11.08
N LEU A 21 -2.44 -2.05 -10.13
CA LEU A 21 -1.93 -2.23 -8.78
C LEU A 21 -3.07 -2.30 -7.78
N ALA A 22 -3.13 -3.39 -7.01
CA ALA A 22 -4.06 -3.51 -5.89
C ALA A 22 -3.37 -3.19 -4.57
N THR A 23 -4.09 -2.50 -3.67
CA THR A 23 -3.69 -2.35 -2.28
C THR A 23 -4.86 -2.58 -1.33
N ASP A 24 -4.53 -3.25 -0.24
CA ASP A 24 -5.40 -3.52 0.88
C ASP A 24 -4.75 -2.94 2.12
N LEU A 25 -4.93 -1.63 2.27
CA LEU A 25 -4.32 -0.87 3.36
C LEU A 25 -5.40 -0.52 4.38
N LEU A 26 -5.20 -1.00 5.61
CA LEU A 26 -5.98 -0.60 6.77
C LEU A 26 -5.10 0.21 7.73
N PRO A 27 -5.57 1.39 8.20
CA PRO A 27 -4.90 2.13 9.25
C PRO A 27 -4.71 1.30 10.53
N VAL A 28 -3.52 1.35 11.13
CA VAL A 28 -3.16 0.54 12.31
C VAL A 28 -4.00 0.87 13.56
N ASP A 29 -4.47 2.11 13.68
CA ASP A 29 -5.39 2.56 14.72
C ASP A 29 -6.77 1.90 14.58
N PHE A 30 -7.27 1.76 13.35
CA PHE A 30 -8.48 0.97 13.09
C PHE A 30 -8.26 -0.51 13.40
N VAL A 31 -7.16 -1.12 12.94
CA VAL A 31 -6.88 -2.55 13.16
C VAL A 31 -6.74 -2.87 14.65
N SER A 32 -6.02 -2.05 15.40
CA SER A 32 -5.87 -2.23 16.86
C SER A 32 -7.21 -2.09 17.59
N LYS A 33 -8.03 -1.09 17.23
CA LYS A 33 -9.39 -0.94 17.78
C LYS A 33 -10.27 -2.16 17.45
N ALA A 34 -10.18 -2.66 16.23
CA ALA A 34 -10.88 -3.86 15.77
C ALA A 34 -10.51 -5.09 16.60
N ILE A 35 -9.22 -5.34 16.81
CA ILE A 35 -8.74 -6.47 17.61
C ILE A 35 -9.31 -6.40 19.04
N VAL A 36 -9.25 -5.24 19.68
CA VAL A 36 -9.79 -5.07 21.05
C VAL A 36 -11.29 -5.32 21.08
N ALA A 37 -12.05 -4.73 20.15
CA ALA A 37 -13.49 -4.86 20.10
C ALA A 37 -13.95 -6.31 19.86
N LEU A 38 -13.33 -7.00 18.90
CA LEU A 38 -13.62 -8.39 18.58
C LEU A 38 -13.27 -9.32 19.75
N SER A 39 -12.16 -9.07 20.44
CA SER A 39 -11.73 -9.87 21.60
C SER A 39 -12.66 -9.70 22.81
N LEU A 40 -13.27 -8.52 22.97
CA LEU A 40 -14.25 -8.25 24.03
C LEU A 40 -15.67 -8.66 23.67
N SER A 41 -15.95 -8.88 22.37
CA SER A 41 -17.24 -9.38 21.94
C SER A 41 -17.40 -10.81 22.46
N ASN A 42 -18.34 -11.02 23.38
CA ASN A 42 -18.57 -12.27 24.12
C ASN A 42 -19.16 -13.39 23.23
N THR A 43 -18.83 -13.39 21.94
CA THR A 43 -19.25 -14.38 20.96
C THR A 43 -18.38 -15.62 21.08
N ASP A 44 -19.02 -16.80 21.11
CA ASP A 44 -18.41 -18.13 21.24
C ASP A 44 -16.97 -18.22 20.69
N SER A 45 -16.07 -18.66 21.54
CA SER A 45 -14.61 -18.46 21.51
C SER A 45 -13.82 -19.14 20.38
N GLN A 46 -14.39 -19.30 19.18
CA GLN A 46 -13.77 -20.03 18.06
C GLN A 46 -14.04 -19.40 16.68
N LYS A 47 -14.15 -18.07 16.58
CA LYS A 47 -14.28 -17.39 15.28
C LYS A 47 -12.93 -16.88 14.78
N ASN A 48 -12.66 -17.11 13.50
CA ASN A 48 -11.56 -16.48 12.78
C ASN A 48 -12.08 -15.22 12.09
N TYR A 49 -11.39 -14.10 12.28
CA TYR A 49 -11.70 -12.83 11.64
C TYR A 49 -10.57 -12.46 10.69
N HIS A 50 -10.92 -12.12 9.46
CA HIS A 50 -9.95 -11.57 8.51
C HIS A 50 -10.04 -10.05 8.55
N LEU A 51 -8.99 -9.39 9.02
CA LEU A 51 -8.95 -7.93 9.14
C LEU A 51 -8.28 -7.32 7.91
N PHE A 52 -9.07 -7.21 6.84
CA PHE A 52 -8.73 -6.45 5.63
C PHE A 52 -9.86 -5.52 5.22
N HIS A 53 -9.59 -4.53 4.37
CA HIS A 53 -10.62 -3.58 3.97
C HIS A 53 -11.64 -4.23 3.02
N PRO A 54 -12.97 -4.12 3.26
CA PRO A 54 -13.98 -4.82 2.47
C PRO A 54 -14.12 -4.29 1.04
N LYS A 55 -13.59 -3.10 0.78
CA LYS A 55 -13.49 -2.51 -0.56
C LYS A 55 -12.01 -2.32 -0.86
N GLY A 56 -11.39 -3.21 -1.63
CA GLY A 56 -10.03 -2.97 -2.10
C GLY A 56 -9.93 -1.61 -2.79
N THR A 57 -8.72 -1.07 -2.88
CA THR A 57 -8.46 0.11 -3.70
C THR A 57 -7.31 -0.19 -4.65
N ASP A 58 -7.37 0.45 -5.81
CA ASP A 58 -6.21 0.55 -6.69
C ASP A 58 -5.25 1.65 -6.16
N PHE A 59 -4.22 1.96 -6.94
CA PHE A 59 -3.28 3.04 -6.61
C PHE A 59 -3.74 4.44 -7.06
N THR A 60 -4.93 4.58 -7.66
CA THR A 60 -5.44 5.89 -8.10
C THR A 60 -5.46 6.93 -6.98
N PRO A 61 -5.99 6.64 -5.77
CA PRO A 61 -5.93 7.62 -4.67
C PRO A 61 -4.51 7.87 -4.15
N VAL A 62 -3.58 6.91 -4.31
CA VAL A 62 -2.17 7.07 -3.94
C VAL A 62 -1.50 8.07 -4.87
N TYR A 63 -1.67 7.94 -6.18
CA TYR A 63 -1.03 8.83 -7.16
C TYR A 63 -1.55 10.25 -7.04
N LYS A 64 -2.87 10.43 -6.88
CA LYS A 64 -3.46 11.75 -6.59
C LYS A 64 -2.92 12.36 -5.30
N ALA A 65 -2.65 11.54 -4.28
CA ALA A 65 -2.05 12.01 -3.04
C ALA A 65 -0.61 12.48 -3.26
N ILE A 66 0.20 11.72 -4.01
CA ILE A 66 1.58 12.11 -4.38
C ILE A 66 1.56 13.43 -5.16
N GLU A 67 0.70 13.57 -6.16
CA GLU A 67 0.53 14.81 -6.95
C GLU A 67 0.15 16.00 -6.06
N SER A 68 -0.78 15.81 -5.11
CA SER A 68 -1.18 16.85 -4.16
C SER A 68 -0.05 17.33 -3.25
N THR A 69 1.02 16.54 -3.12
CA THR A 69 2.22 16.90 -2.33
C THR A 69 3.31 17.61 -3.16
N GLY A 70 3.07 17.82 -4.46
CA GLY A 70 3.97 18.57 -5.35
C GLY A 70 4.93 17.73 -6.18
N TYR A 71 4.83 16.40 -6.12
CA TYR A 71 5.59 15.49 -6.96
C TYR A 71 4.78 15.11 -8.20
N SER A 72 5.41 15.10 -9.37
CA SER A 72 4.79 14.59 -10.61
C SER A 72 5.16 13.12 -10.81
N ILE A 73 4.20 12.31 -11.23
CA ILE A 73 4.42 10.91 -11.62
C ILE A 73 3.89 10.70 -13.03
N GLU A 74 4.74 10.20 -13.91
CA GLU A 74 4.33 9.70 -15.22
C GLU A 74 3.99 8.20 -15.12
N THR A 75 2.87 7.78 -15.72
CA THR A 75 2.49 6.37 -15.75
C THR A 75 3.06 5.66 -16.98
N ILE A 76 3.65 4.49 -16.75
CA ILE A 76 4.25 3.62 -17.77
C ILE A 76 3.78 2.17 -17.55
N SER A 77 4.10 1.26 -18.48
CA SER A 77 3.81 -0.16 -18.24
C SER A 77 4.66 -0.71 -17.10
N GLU A 78 4.16 -1.74 -16.42
CA GLU A 78 4.87 -2.38 -15.30
C GLU A 78 6.22 -2.95 -15.73
N GLU A 79 6.31 -3.49 -16.95
CA GLU A 79 7.55 -4.03 -17.50
C GLU A 79 8.61 -2.94 -17.67
N ILE A 80 8.24 -1.79 -18.26
CA ILE A 80 9.17 -0.65 -18.44
C ILE A 80 9.57 -0.07 -17.08
N TRP A 81 8.65 -0.06 -16.12
CA TRP A 81 8.93 0.41 -14.77
C TRP A 81 9.95 -0.49 -14.06
N LEU A 82 9.80 -1.82 -14.16
CA LEU A 82 10.74 -2.80 -13.61
C LEU A 82 12.12 -2.70 -14.26
N GLU A 83 12.19 -2.51 -15.58
CA GLU A 83 13.47 -2.30 -16.29
C GLU A 83 14.21 -1.05 -15.79
N LYS A 84 13.49 0.06 -15.59
CA LYS A 84 14.06 1.30 -15.03
C LYS A 84 14.58 1.09 -13.61
N LEU A 85 13.81 0.39 -12.78
CA LEU A 85 14.21 0.07 -11.41
C LEU A 85 15.48 -0.79 -11.39
N GLU A 86 15.60 -1.77 -12.28
CA GLU A 86 16.80 -2.61 -12.43
C GLU A 86 18.03 -1.80 -12.85
N GLN A 87 17.86 -0.88 -13.81
CA GLN A 87 18.94 0.02 -14.24
C GLN A 87 19.47 0.90 -13.10
N MET A 88 18.60 1.38 -12.20
CA MET A 88 19.04 2.13 -11.03
C MET A 88 19.88 1.27 -10.08
N VAL A 89 19.48 0.03 -9.83
CA VAL A 89 20.24 -0.90 -8.97
C VAL A 89 21.62 -1.18 -9.58
N VAL A 90 21.67 -1.51 -10.86
CA VAL A 90 22.94 -1.75 -11.59
C VAL A 90 23.82 -0.50 -11.60
N GLY A 91 23.21 0.68 -11.69
CA GLY A 91 23.89 1.97 -11.61
C GLY A 91 24.43 2.35 -10.23
N GLY A 92 24.26 1.50 -9.21
CA GLY A 92 24.77 1.72 -7.86
C GLY A 92 23.91 2.63 -7.00
N TYR A 93 22.67 2.92 -7.40
CA TYR A 93 21.72 3.62 -6.55
C TYR A 93 21.27 2.72 -5.41
N ASP A 94 21.14 3.30 -4.21
CA ASP A 94 20.61 2.60 -3.04
C ASP A 94 19.09 2.44 -3.18
N VAL A 95 18.69 1.33 -3.81
CA VAL A 95 17.30 0.93 -3.99
C VAL A 95 17.04 -0.24 -3.03
N ALA A 96 16.29 0.00 -1.97
CA ALA A 96 15.82 -1.00 -1.00
C ALA A 96 15.04 -2.12 -1.69
N LEU A 97 14.29 -1.81 -2.76
CA LEU A 97 13.64 -2.82 -3.61
C LEU A 97 14.62 -3.61 -4.48
N GLY A 98 15.88 -3.17 -4.62
CA GLY A 98 16.87 -3.81 -5.50
C GLY A 98 17.16 -5.26 -5.14
N SER A 99 17.11 -5.59 -3.85
CA SER A 99 17.20 -6.98 -3.37
C SER A 99 16.01 -7.87 -3.77
N LEU A 100 14.88 -7.28 -4.17
CA LEU A 100 13.64 -7.97 -4.50
C LEU A 100 13.33 -8.00 -6.01
N ILE A 101 14.08 -7.30 -6.85
CA ILE A 101 13.82 -7.21 -8.30
C ILE A 101 13.80 -8.60 -8.96
N HIS A 102 14.75 -9.46 -8.59
CA HIS A 102 14.79 -10.82 -9.14
C HIS A 102 13.51 -11.61 -8.80
N LEU A 103 12.97 -11.44 -7.59
CA LEU A 103 11.72 -12.10 -7.17
C LEU A 103 10.49 -11.56 -7.92
N TYR A 104 10.49 -10.28 -8.31
CA TYR A 104 9.47 -9.70 -9.18
C TYR A 104 9.54 -10.28 -10.59
N LYS A 105 10.74 -10.34 -11.19
CA LYS A 105 10.94 -10.84 -12.57
C LYS A 105 10.66 -12.33 -12.72
N GLU A 106 10.94 -13.11 -11.69
CA GLU A 106 10.65 -14.54 -11.66
C GLU A 106 9.18 -14.86 -11.34
N GLU A 107 8.33 -13.84 -11.18
CA GLU A 107 6.96 -13.96 -10.67
C GLU A 107 6.89 -14.69 -9.33
N ALA A 108 8.00 -14.80 -8.60
CA ALA A 108 8.09 -15.54 -7.34
C ALA A 108 7.30 -14.87 -6.21
N LEU A 109 6.99 -13.58 -6.34
CA LEU A 109 6.07 -12.83 -5.46
C LEU A 109 4.61 -12.91 -5.91
N ASN A 110 4.34 -13.47 -7.09
CA ASN A 110 2.98 -13.70 -7.56
C ASN A 110 2.41 -14.94 -6.88
N ILE A 111 1.92 -14.76 -5.66
CA ILE A 111 1.23 -15.79 -4.87
C ILE A 111 -0.21 -16.06 -5.34
N GLY A 112 -0.63 -15.45 -6.46
CA GLY A 112 -2.00 -15.45 -6.95
C GLY A 112 -2.94 -14.60 -6.09
N ASP A 113 -4.15 -14.35 -6.61
CA ASP A 113 -5.20 -13.64 -5.88
C ASP A 113 -5.76 -14.52 -4.76
N CYS A 114 -5.26 -14.33 -3.55
CA CYS A 114 -5.85 -14.92 -2.36
C CYS A 114 -7.13 -14.16 -1.99
N THR A 115 -8.27 -14.60 -2.53
CA THR A 115 -9.57 -14.04 -2.15
C THR A 115 -10.05 -14.66 -0.85
N TYR A 116 -10.32 -13.82 0.14
CA TYR A 116 -10.83 -14.23 1.43
C TYR A 116 -12.25 -13.68 1.65
N ASN A 117 -13.09 -14.41 2.39
CA ASN A 117 -14.37 -13.89 2.85
C ASN A 117 -14.15 -12.96 4.07
N ASN A 118 -14.83 -11.81 4.10
CA ASN A 118 -14.75 -10.80 5.17
C ASN A 118 -16.09 -10.53 5.88
N GLU A 119 -17.18 -11.17 5.49
CA GLU A 119 -18.55 -10.83 5.95
C GLU A 119 -18.71 -10.94 7.46
N ILE A 120 -18.11 -11.97 8.08
CA ILE A 120 -18.17 -12.18 9.53
C ILE A 120 -17.48 -11.02 10.26
N THR A 121 -16.32 -10.57 9.78
CA THR A 121 -15.61 -9.42 10.34
C THR A 121 -16.41 -8.14 10.15
N ILE A 122 -16.93 -7.87 8.95
CA ILE A 122 -17.73 -6.67 8.66
C ILE A 122 -18.89 -6.55 9.63
N ASN A 123 -19.63 -7.64 9.83
CA ASN A 123 -20.78 -7.67 10.72
C ASN A 123 -20.36 -7.48 12.19
N ALA A 124 -19.27 -8.11 12.62
CA ALA A 124 -18.78 -8.00 14.00
C ALA A 124 -18.24 -6.59 14.32
N ILE A 125 -17.54 -5.95 13.37
CA ILE A 125 -17.06 -4.57 13.49
C ILE A 125 -18.23 -3.60 13.58
N LYS A 126 -19.24 -3.75 12.70
CA LYS A 126 -20.45 -2.93 12.74
C LYS A 126 -21.22 -3.11 14.05
N ALA A 127 -21.33 -4.34 14.55
CA ALA A 127 -21.95 -4.64 15.84
C ALA A 127 -21.17 -4.03 17.03
N SER A 128 -19.87 -3.80 16.87
CA SER A 128 -19.00 -3.14 17.85
C SER A 128 -19.09 -1.61 17.82
N GLY A 129 -19.94 -1.03 16.96
CA GLY A 129 -20.27 0.39 16.95
C GLY A 129 -19.31 1.29 16.17
N PHE A 130 -18.56 0.73 15.21
CA PHE A 130 -17.77 1.54 14.27
C PHE A 130 -17.72 0.90 12.88
N ASP A 131 -17.40 1.72 11.88
CA ASP A 131 -17.34 1.32 10.48
C ASP A 131 -15.89 1.29 9.97
N PHE A 132 -15.67 0.58 8.86
CA PHE A 132 -14.41 0.62 8.14
C PHE A 132 -14.10 2.04 7.64
N PRO A 133 -12.85 2.51 7.76
CA PRO A 133 -12.47 3.85 7.34
C PRO A 133 -12.50 3.95 5.82
N ASN A 134 -12.91 5.09 5.27
CA ASN A 134 -12.80 5.30 3.83
C ASN A 134 -11.33 5.46 3.42
N ILE A 135 -10.82 4.57 2.57
CA ILE A 135 -9.47 4.66 2.01
C ILE A 135 -9.53 5.54 0.77
N ASN A 136 -9.02 6.77 0.88
CA ASN A 136 -9.09 7.78 -0.18
C ASN A 136 -7.81 8.62 -0.24
N VAL A 137 -7.79 9.61 -1.13
CA VAL A 137 -6.66 10.52 -1.34
C VAL A 137 -6.16 11.12 -0.02
N ASN A 138 -7.05 11.60 0.85
CA ASN A 138 -6.65 12.22 2.12
C ASN A 138 -5.97 11.23 3.09
N THR A 139 -6.39 9.96 3.09
CA THR A 139 -5.73 8.90 3.86
C THR A 139 -4.27 8.76 3.43
N PHE A 140 -4.01 8.70 2.13
CA PHE A 140 -2.66 8.61 1.58
C PHE A 140 -1.87 9.92 1.71
N THR A 141 -2.51 11.09 1.55
CA THR A 141 -1.84 12.38 1.75
C THR A 141 -1.28 12.49 3.17
N ARG A 142 -2.04 12.07 4.20
CA ARG A 142 -1.55 12.05 5.59
C ARG A 142 -0.36 11.11 5.77
N MET A 143 -0.42 9.92 5.18
CA MET A 143 0.65 8.92 5.23
C MET A 143 1.94 9.44 4.56
N ILE A 144 1.83 9.97 3.34
CA ILE A 144 2.96 10.53 2.58
C ILE A 144 3.54 11.74 3.32
N SER A 145 2.70 12.65 3.82
CA SER A 145 3.14 13.82 4.59
C SER A 145 3.94 13.41 5.83
N TYR A 146 3.45 12.42 6.58
CA TYR A 146 4.19 11.87 7.73
C TYR A 146 5.57 11.34 7.35
N PHE A 147 5.68 10.58 6.25
CA PHE A 147 6.97 10.04 5.82
C PHE A 147 7.93 11.13 5.32
N MET A 148 7.42 12.15 4.62
CA MET A 148 8.20 13.30 4.17
C MET A 148 8.75 14.12 5.35
N GLU A 149 7.91 14.40 6.35
CA GLU A 149 8.27 15.17 7.55
C GLU A 149 9.30 14.45 8.43
N ASN A 150 9.17 13.12 8.56
CA ASN A 150 10.05 12.32 9.43
C ASN A 150 11.34 11.84 8.73
N LYS A 151 11.68 12.40 7.56
CA LYS A 151 12.92 12.15 6.82
C LYS A 151 13.26 10.66 6.63
N VAL A 152 12.26 9.82 6.41
CA VAL A 152 12.52 8.59 5.65
C VAL A 152 12.88 9.09 4.24
N SER A 153 14.15 9.00 3.88
CA SER A 153 14.76 9.88 2.87
C SER A 153 14.14 9.76 1.47
N PHE A 154 13.21 10.66 1.14
CA PHE A 154 12.89 11.02 -0.25
C PHE A 154 13.96 11.98 -0.77
N LYS A 155 15.22 11.54 -0.85
CA LYS A 155 16.24 12.34 -1.53
C LYS A 155 16.09 12.13 -3.03
N ALA A 156 15.23 12.93 -3.65
CA ALA A 156 15.40 13.24 -5.06
C ALA A 156 16.75 13.96 -5.21
N LYS A 157 17.73 13.27 -5.78
CA LYS A 157 18.84 13.92 -6.46
C LYS A 157 18.87 13.37 -7.86
N VAL A 158 18.28 14.14 -8.77
CA VAL A 158 18.58 14.07 -10.19
C VAL A 158 19.27 15.38 -10.51
N GLU A 159 20.61 15.34 -10.56
CA GLU A 159 21.47 16.21 -11.36
C GLU A 159 22.51 15.32 -12.05
#